data_AF-A0A857VA94-F1
#
_entry.id   AF-A0A857VA94-F1
#
_cell.length_a   1.000
_cell.length_b   1.000
_cell.length_c   1.000
_cell.angle_alpha   90.00
_cell.angle_beta   90.00
_cell.angle_gamma   90.00
#
_symmetry.space_group_name_H-M   'P 1'
#
loop_
_entity.id
_entity.type
_entity.pdbx_description
1 polymer ?
#
loop_
_entity_poly.entity_id
_entity_poly.type
_entity_poly.pdbx_seq_one_letter_code
_entity_poly.pdbx_strand_id
1 'polypeptide(L)'
;MSTAAMVSIGELSKASVLAALYNASAPVGVGFVEAITGPAVMDTASAQNYIDQRKGSLKFDYVYGRPIKVDLTGDSFDPRLYDCRNGGVGVARHIVEKLRKSNEVSSSYARMIHMTNLMSALYDTREGVSSRSYEGAAALFMVREFRTEKVEPDLNLADLPESPGFETGDDHLRWSADEAIKYYDEDPDLAAVVFVELVKLHKDTAWIATHEWTAAILARGYASKTDMLHAMKGFNI
;
A
#
# COMPACT_ATOMS: atom_id res chain seq x y z
N MET A 1 -9.53 21.73 -11.96
CA MET A 1 -8.22 21.10 -11.68
C MET A 1 -8.03 21.12 -10.18
N SER A 2 -8.08 19.95 -9.52
CA SER A 2 -7.86 19.89 -8.07
C SER A 2 -6.37 20.01 -7.81
N THR A 3 -5.95 21.09 -7.14
CA THR A 3 -4.60 21.19 -6.59
C THR A 3 -4.51 20.18 -5.46
N ALA A 4 -3.71 19.12 -5.62
CA ALA A 4 -3.36 18.29 -4.48
C ALA A 4 -2.76 19.21 -3.41
N ALA A 5 -3.39 19.29 -2.25
CA ALA A 5 -2.89 20.11 -1.17
C ALA A 5 -1.50 19.58 -0.75
N MET A 6 -0.57 20.50 -0.47
CA MET A 6 0.75 20.16 0.06
C MET A 6 0.60 19.26 1.30
N VAL A 7 1.45 18.23 1.43
CA VAL A 7 1.45 17.35 2.60
C VAL A 7 2.37 17.92 3.66
N SER A 8 1.84 18.25 4.84
CA SER A 8 2.61 18.81 5.96
C SER A 8 3.34 17.73 6.75
N ILE A 9 4.59 18.02 7.13
CA ILE A 9 5.55 17.12 7.78
C ILE A 9 6.47 17.84 8.80
N GLY A 10 6.13 19.06 9.24
CA GLY A 10 7.04 19.90 10.04
C GLY A 10 7.38 19.31 11.42
N GLU A 11 6.44 18.58 12.00
CA GLU A 11 6.53 17.90 13.28
C GLU A 11 7.15 16.50 13.22
N LEU A 12 7.43 16.00 12.01
CA LEU A 12 7.95 14.65 11.80
C LEU A 12 9.42 14.68 11.40
N SER A 13 10.17 13.65 11.83
CA SER A 13 11.55 13.49 11.38
C SER A 13 11.57 13.19 9.86
N LYS A 14 12.49 13.82 9.12
CA LYS A 14 12.59 13.61 7.66
C LYS A 14 12.95 12.16 7.33
N ALA A 15 13.72 11.51 8.20
CA ALA A 15 14.06 10.10 8.09
C ALA A 15 12.82 9.20 8.25
N SER A 16 11.93 9.47 9.21
CA SER A 16 10.70 8.70 9.39
C SER A 16 9.73 8.89 8.21
N VAL A 17 9.62 10.11 7.67
CA VAL A 17 8.82 10.38 6.47
C VAL A 17 9.38 9.61 5.27
N LEU A 18 10.70 9.64 5.07
CA LEU A 18 11.37 8.88 4.00
C LEU A 18 11.12 7.37 4.15
N ALA A 19 11.30 6.83 5.35
CA ALA A 19 11.07 5.42 5.64
C ALA A 19 9.62 5.00 5.33
N ALA A 20 8.63 5.78 5.78
CA ALA A 20 7.23 5.49 5.57
C ALA A 20 6.85 5.51 4.07
N LEU A 21 7.31 6.52 3.34
CA LEU A 21 7.10 6.61 1.89
C LEU A 21 7.81 5.47 1.14
N TYR A 22 9.02 5.09 1.56
CA TYR A 22 9.77 3.97 0.98
C TYR A 22 9.04 2.64 1.19
N ASN A 23 8.60 2.38 2.42
CA ASN A 23 7.95 1.12 2.79
C ASN A 23 6.63 0.92 2.02
N ALA A 24 5.90 2.00 1.71
CA ALA A 24 4.68 1.92 0.90
C ALA A 24 4.94 1.86 -0.63
N SER A 25 6.12 2.27 -1.10
CA SER A 25 6.45 2.24 -2.53
C SER A 25 6.89 0.84 -2.97
N ALA A 26 6.82 0.53 -4.27
CA ALA A 26 7.38 -0.70 -4.83
C ALA A 26 8.44 -0.40 -5.90
N PRO A 27 9.43 -1.28 -6.11
CA PRO A 27 10.36 -1.11 -7.21
C PRO A 27 9.66 -1.27 -8.57
N VAL A 28 10.17 -0.57 -9.58
CA VAL A 28 9.62 -0.59 -10.95
C VAL A 28 10.72 -0.80 -11.99
N GLY A 29 10.46 -1.61 -13.03
CA GLY A 29 11.40 -1.84 -14.14
C GLY A 29 12.80 -2.26 -13.68
N VAL A 30 13.85 -1.54 -14.12
CA VAL A 30 15.24 -1.80 -13.68
C VAL A 30 15.44 -1.66 -12.16
N GLY A 31 14.53 -0.96 -11.47
CA GLY A 31 14.55 -0.78 -10.02
C GLY A 31 14.46 -2.09 -9.23
N PHE A 32 13.93 -3.18 -9.83
CA PHE A 32 13.97 -4.50 -9.20
C PHE A 32 15.40 -5.01 -8.95
N VAL A 33 16.38 -4.60 -9.76
CA VAL A 33 17.79 -4.95 -9.56
C VAL A 33 18.37 -4.21 -8.36
N GLU A 34 18.04 -2.92 -8.21
CA GLU A 34 18.47 -2.10 -7.07
C GLU A 34 17.81 -2.55 -5.76
N ALA A 35 16.57 -3.02 -5.83
CA ALA A 35 15.81 -3.48 -4.67
C ALA A 35 16.38 -4.78 -4.05
N ILE A 36 17.13 -5.59 -4.82
CA ILE A 36 17.80 -6.79 -4.29
C ILE A 36 18.82 -6.42 -3.20
N THR A 37 19.52 -5.30 -3.35
CA THR A 37 20.57 -4.86 -2.42
C THR A 37 20.08 -3.81 -1.41
N GLY A 38 18.91 -3.22 -1.65
CA GLY A 38 18.23 -2.33 -0.70
C GLY A 38 17.53 -3.07 0.44
N PRO A 39 17.15 -2.39 1.55
CA PRO A 39 16.38 -3.00 2.62
C PRO A 39 14.95 -3.37 2.16
N ALA A 40 14.40 -4.48 2.65
CA ALA A 40 12.99 -4.84 2.40
C ALA A 40 12.06 -3.83 3.06
N VAL A 41 12.25 -3.65 4.38
CA VAL A 41 11.68 -2.58 5.19
C VAL A 41 12.78 -1.62 5.62
N MET A 42 12.55 -0.33 5.43
CA MET A 42 13.41 0.74 5.94
C MET A 42 12.86 1.24 7.27
N ASP A 43 13.66 1.13 8.33
CA ASP A 43 13.40 1.80 9.61
C ASP A 43 13.92 3.25 9.60
N THR A 44 13.53 4.03 10.61
CA THR A 44 13.95 5.44 10.74
C THR A 44 15.48 5.59 10.76
N ALA A 45 16.19 4.68 11.44
CA ALA A 45 17.65 4.75 11.55
C ALA A 45 18.35 4.49 10.21
N SER A 46 17.88 3.51 9.44
CA SER A 46 18.37 3.18 8.11
C SER A 46 18.08 4.30 7.11
N ALA A 47 16.90 4.93 7.22
CA ALA A 47 16.57 6.13 6.43
C ALA A 47 17.51 7.30 6.76
N GLN A 48 17.81 7.54 8.04
CA GLN A 48 18.77 8.58 8.44
C GLN A 48 20.16 8.29 7.87
N ASN A 49 20.65 7.05 8.00
CA ASN A 49 21.92 6.64 7.42
C ASN A 49 21.97 6.86 5.89
N TYR A 50 20.86 6.57 5.20
CA TYR A 50 20.74 6.82 3.76
C TYR A 50 20.82 8.32 3.41
N ILE A 51 20.18 9.18 4.21
CA ILE A 51 20.25 10.65 4.09
C ILE A 51 21.69 11.14 4.30
N ASP A 52 22.37 10.62 5.32
CA ASP A 52 23.74 11.02 5.67
C ASP A 52 24.74 10.62 4.59
N GLN A 53 24.60 9.40 4.03
CA GLN A 53 25.39 8.95 2.87
C GLN A 53 25.19 9.85 1.65
N ARG A 54 24.04 10.50 1.53
CA ARG A 54 23.71 11.50 0.50
C ARG A 54 24.08 12.93 0.91
N LYS A 55 24.96 13.09 1.89
CA LYS A 55 25.43 14.39 2.41
C LYS A 55 24.28 15.27 2.90
N GLY A 56 23.24 14.67 3.47
CA GLY A 56 22.07 15.39 3.98
C GLY A 56 21.07 15.84 2.91
N SER A 57 21.18 15.36 1.66
CA SER A 57 20.22 15.70 0.61
C SER A 57 18.84 15.12 0.91
N LEU A 58 17.82 15.99 0.95
CA LEU A 58 16.42 15.65 1.23
C LEU A 58 15.53 15.60 -0.02
N LYS A 59 16.15 15.54 -1.21
CA LYS A 59 15.44 15.39 -2.49
C LYS A 59 15.62 13.97 -3.00
N PHE A 60 14.50 13.27 -3.22
CA PHE A 60 14.51 11.84 -3.55
C PHE A 60 13.73 11.61 -4.83
N ASP A 61 14.42 11.20 -5.89
CA ASP A 61 13.78 10.68 -7.11
C ASP A 61 13.43 9.20 -6.94
N TYR A 62 14.45 8.40 -6.64
CA TYR A 62 14.37 6.97 -6.37
C TYR A 62 15.19 6.63 -5.14
N VAL A 63 14.73 5.60 -4.43
CA VAL A 63 15.44 5.00 -3.30
C VAL A 63 15.36 3.49 -3.49
N TYR A 64 16.51 2.85 -3.74
CA TYR A 64 16.64 1.42 -4.05
C TYR A 64 15.62 0.93 -5.10
N GLY A 65 15.54 1.62 -6.24
CA GLY A 65 14.61 1.29 -7.31
C GLY A 65 13.13 1.65 -7.08
N ARG A 66 12.76 2.11 -5.88
CA ARG A 66 11.39 2.56 -5.54
C ARG A 66 11.22 4.05 -5.88
N PRO A 67 10.19 4.46 -6.66
CA PRO A 67 9.98 5.85 -7.03
C PRO A 67 9.43 6.64 -5.85
N ILE A 68 10.21 7.60 -5.32
CA ILE A 68 9.74 8.47 -4.23
C ILE A 68 9.31 9.82 -4.79
N LYS A 69 10.13 10.48 -5.61
CA LYS A 69 9.79 11.74 -6.30
C LYS A 69 9.30 12.88 -5.37
N VAL A 70 9.93 13.05 -4.21
CA VAL A 70 9.60 14.11 -3.23
C VAL A 70 10.80 14.99 -2.87
N ASP A 71 10.51 16.21 -2.44
CA ASP A 71 11.45 17.15 -1.82
C ASP A 71 11.03 17.37 -0.35
N LEU A 72 11.80 16.83 0.60
CA LEU A 72 11.53 16.91 2.04
C LEU A 72 12.30 18.04 2.74
N THR A 73 12.88 18.98 1.99
CA THR A 73 13.68 20.08 2.56
C THR A 73 12.87 21.02 3.46
N GLY A 74 11.58 21.21 3.17
CA GLY A 74 10.67 22.06 3.94
C GLY A 74 9.77 21.30 4.90
N ASP A 75 8.85 22.02 5.53
CA ASP A 75 7.81 21.47 6.44
C ASP A 75 6.58 20.94 5.70
N SER A 76 6.61 20.96 4.38
CA SER A 76 5.63 20.29 3.51
C SER A 76 6.25 19.91 2.17
N PHE A 77 5.61 19.00 1.43
CA PHE A 77 6.02 18.62 0.08
C PHE A 77 4.83 18.47 -0.87
N ASP A 78 5.08 18.59 -2.19
CA ASP A 78 4.11 18.30 -3.24
C ASP A 78 4.01 16.78 -3.45
N PRO A 79 2.87 16.14 -3.18
CA PRO A 79 2.73 14.69 -3.28
C PRO A 79 2.51 14.19 -4.71
N ARG A 80 2.25 15.07 -5.68
CA ARG A 80 1.68 14.69 -6.99
C ARG A 80 2.49 13.63 -7.74
N LEU A 81 3.82 13.71 -7.69
CA LEU A 81 4.69 12.75 -8.37
C LEU A 81 4.89 11.45 -7.59
N TYR A 82 4.78 11.49 -6.26
CA TYR A 82 4.76 10.28 -5.45
C TYR A 82 3.45 9.52 -5.71
N ASP A 83 2.32 10.21 -5.54
CA ASP A 83 0.97 9.67 -5.68
C ASP A 83 0.74 9.05 -7.07
N CYS A 84 1.17 9.72 -8.14
CA CYS A 84 0.99 9.19 -9.50
C CYS A 84 1.80 7.92 -9.79
N ARG A 85 2.79 7.58 -8.95
CA ARG A 85 3.63 6.39 -9.07
C ARG A 85 3.32 5.34 -8.02
N ASN A 86 2.65 5.70 -6.93
CA ASN A 86 2.42 4.85 -5.77
C ASN A 86 0.95 4.94 -5.32
N GLY A 87 0.05 4.22 -6.00
CA GLY A 87 -1.33 4.03 -5.54
C GLY A 87 -2.34 5.16 -5.81
N GLY A 88 -1.92 6.30 -6.34
CA GLY A 88 -2.83 7.37 -6.77
C GLY A 88 -2.96 8.54 -5.79
N VAL A 89 -3.87 9.47 -6.11
CA VAL A 89 -4.03 10.75 -5.39
C VAL A 89 -4.40 10.52 -3.92
N GLY A 90 -3.65 11.15 -3.01
CA GLY A 90 -3.91 11.15 -1.58
C GLY A 90 -3.12 10.10 -0.79
N VAL A 91 -2.38 9.22 -1.46
CA VAL A 91 -1.62 8.15 -0.80
C VAL A 91 -0.53 8.72 0.11
N ALA A 92 0.29 9.66 -0.37
CA ALA A 92 1.35 10.27 0.43
C ALA A 92 0.80 10.96 1.69
N ARG A 93 -0.33 11.66 1.55
CA ARG A 93 -1.01 12.31 2.68
C ARG A 93 -1.42 11.28 3.74
N HIS A 94 -2.04 10.18 3.32
CA HIS A 94 -2.47 9.13 4.23
C HIS A 94 -1.29 8.46 4.94
N ILE A 95 -0.20 8.15 4.21
CA ILE A 95 1.03 7.58 4.80
C ILE A 95 1.56 8.49 5.92
N VAL A 96 1.62 9.80 5.66
CA VAL A 96 2.08 10.78 6.64
C VAL A 96 1.12 10.91 7.83
N GLU A 97 -0.19 10.88 7.60
CA GLU A 97 -1.20 10.88 8.67
C GLU A 97 -1.09 9.65 9.57
N LYS A 98 -0.84 8.46 9.00
CA LYS A 98 -0.61 7.24 9.77
C LYS A 98 0.67 7.32 10.58
N LEU A 99 1.78 7.72 9.95
CA LEU A 99 3.04 7.95 10.65
C LEU A 99 2.87 8.91 11.82
N ARG A 100 2.11 9.99 11.64
CA ARG A 100 1.83 10.95 12.71
C ARG A 100 1.03 10.35 13.87
N LYS A 101 0.08 9.47 13.58
CA LYS A 101 -0.80 8.85 14.60
C LYS A 101 -0.09 7.74 15.39
N SER A 102 0.66 6.87 14.72
CA SER A 102 1.26 5.69 15.34
C SER A 102 2.74 5.84 15.67
N ASN A 103 3.44 6.80 15.05
CA ASN A 103 4.90 6.91 15.02
C ASN A 103 5.59 5.66 14.41
N GLU A 104 4.84 4.83 13.68
CA GLU A 104 5.34 3.63 12.99
C GLU A 104 5.56 3.94 11.51
N VAL A 105 6.72 3.52 10.98
CA VAL A 105 7.10 3.72 9.57
C VAL A 105 6.65 2.59 8.65
N SER A 106 6.11 1.51 9.21
CA SER A 106 5.57 0.37 8.46
C SER A 106 4.23 -0.03 9.09
N SER A 107 3.13 0.50 8.54
CA SER A 107 1.77 0.19 8.98
C SER A 107 1.11 -0.86 8.08
N SER A 108 0.00 -1.42 8.54
CA SER A 108 -0.87 -2.27 7.73
C SER A 108 -1.26 -1.62 6.39
N TYR A 109 -1.54 -0.31 6.39
CA TYR A 109 -1.79 0.47 5.18
C TYR A 109 -0.57 0.56 4.25
N ALA A 110 0.61 0.91 4.79
CA ALA A 110 1.83 0.98 4.00
C ALA A 110 2.12 -0.35 3.29
N ARG A 111 1.88 -1.48 3.98
CA ARG A 111 1.98 -2.82 3.41
C ARG A 111 0.96 -3.07 2.29
N MET A 112 -0.31 -2.69 2.49
CA MET A 112 -1.34 -2.87 1.47
C MET A 112 -1.00 -2.10 0.19
N ILE A 113 -0.54 -0.85 0.33
CA ILE A 113 -0.10 -0.02 -0.80
C ILE A 113 1.16 -0.62 -1.45
N HIS A 114 2.13 -1.09 -0.67
CA HIS A 114 3.31 -1.77 -1.19
C HIS A 114 2.94 -2.98 -2.06
N MET A 115 2.09 -3.88 -1.54
CA MET A 115 1.65 -5.07 -2.27
C MET A 115 0.86 -4.71 -3.53
N THR A 116 0.00 -3.70 -3.47
CA THR A 116 -0.75 -3.22 -4.65
C THR A 116 0.19 -2.69 -5.72
N ASN A 117 1.15 -1.84 -5.34
CA ASN A 117 2.15 -1.28 -6.24
C ASN A 117 3.06 -2.39 -6.82
N LEU A 118 3.44 -3.37 -6.01
CA LEU A 118 4.27 -4.50 -6.42
C LEU A 118 3.54 -5.36 -7.46
N MET A 119 2.28 -5.70 -7.22
CA MET A 119 1.47 -6.48 -8.18
C MET A 119 1.28 -5.74 -9.50
N SER A 120 1.02 -4.43 -9.46
CA SER A 120 0.96 -3.60 -10.67
C SER A 120 2.28 -3.58 -11.42
N ALA A 121 3.41 -3.38 -10.72
CA ALA A 121 4.74 -3.34 -11.33
C ALA A 121 5.13 -4.70 -11.95
N LEU A 122 4.72 -5.81 -11.34
CA LEU A 122 4.92 -7.16 -11.88
C LEU A 122 4.08 -7.41 -13.13
N TYR A 123 2.83 -6.95 -13.16
CA TYR A 123 1.96 -7.04 -14.33
C TYR A 123 2.54 -6.25 -15.50
N ASP A 124 2.92 -4.98 -15.27
CA ASP A 124 3.56 -4.13 -16.29
C ASP A 124 4.87 -4.73 -16.79
N THR A 125 5.63 -5.36 -15.90
CA THR A 125 6.85 -6.08 -16.29
C THR A 125 6.51 -7.26 -17.17
N ARG A 126 5.49 -8.08 -16.87
CA ARG A 126 5.13 -9.24 -17.70
C ARG A 126 4.61 -8.88 -19.10
N GLU A 127 3.78 -7.84 -19.20
CA GLU A 127 3.12 -7.44 -20.46
C GLU A 127 4.00 -6.55 -21.36
N GLY A 128 5.06 -5.92 -20.82
CA GLY A 128 6.01 -5.13 -21.60
C GLY A 128 6.94 -6.00 -22.46
N VAL A 129 6.92 -5.81 -23.78
CA VAL A 129 7.64 -6.57 -24.84
C VAL A 129 9.20 -6.55 -24.74
N SER A 130 9.80 -6.23 -23.59
CA SER A 130 11.25 -6.27 -23.33
C SER A 130 11.66 -7.07 -22.08
N SER A 131 10.77 -7.89 -21.50
CA SER A 131 10.77 -8.17 -20.06
C SER A 131 11.39 -9.46 -19.54
N ARG A 132 11.84 -10.39 -20.39
CA ARG A 132 12.48 -11.63 -19.91
C ARG A 132 13.72 -11.40 -19.04
N SER A 133 14.34 -10.21 -19.10
CA SER A 133 15.57 -9.87 -18.39
C SER A 133 15.40 -9.52 -16.90
N TYR A 134 14.18 -9.24 -16.42
CA TYR A 134 13.95 -8.83 -15.02
C TYR A 134 13.01 -9.75 -14.23
N GLU A 135 12.39 -10.75 -14.88
CA GLU A 135 11.51 -11.72 -14.21
C GLU A 135 12.21 -12.45 -13.06
N GLY A 136 13.48 -12.81 -13.22
CA GLY A 136 14.26 -13.47 -12.17
C GLY A 136 14.52 -12.57 -10.95
N ALA A 137 14.86 -11.30 -11.18
CA ALA A 137 15.07 -10.32 -10.11
C ALA A 137 13.76 -10.01 -9.36
N ALA A 138 12.66 -9.87 -10.10
CA ALA A 138 11.34 -9.66 -9.54
C ALA A 138 10.85 -10.89 -8.73
N ALA A 139 11.11 -12.10 -9.20
CA ALA A 139 10.79 -13.34 -8.48
C ALA A 139 11.60 -13.50 -7.19
N LEU A 140 12.91 -13.21 -7.23
CA LEU A 140 13.77 -13.23 -6.03
C LEU A 140 13.36 -12.15 -5.02
N PHE A 141 13.00 -10.97 -5.49
CA PHE A 141 12.46 -9.89 -4.66
C PHE A 141 11.16 -10.33 -3.97
N MET A 142 10.20 -10.94 -4.68
CA MET A 142 8.98 -11.48 -4.07
C MET A 142 9.28 -12.49 -2.97
N VAL A 143 10.15 -13.48 -3.23
CA VAL A 143 10.50 -14.52 -2.24
C VAL A 143 11.14 -13.90 -0.99
N ARG A 144 11.93 -12.84 -1.16
CA ARG A 144 12.52 -12.10 -0.05
C ARG A 144 11.43 -11.39 0.76
N GLU A 145 10.60 -10.56 0.13
CA GLU A 145 9.56 -9.77 0.81
C GLU A 145 8.60 -10.66 1.62
N PHE A 146 8.12 -11.77 1.04
CA PHE A 146 7.27 -12.73 1.75
C PHE A 146 7.93 -13.41 2.97
N ARG A 147 9.27 -13.47 3.01
CA ARG A 147 10.02 -14.12 4.11
C ARG A 147 10.50 -13.15 5.18
N THR A 148 10.71 -11.87 4.86
CA THR A 148 11.31 -10.90 5.78
C THR A 148 10.30 -10.04 6.53
N GLU A 149 9.09 -9.84 6.02
CA GLU A 149 8.14 -8.89 6.61
C GLU A 149 7.16 -9.53 7.59
N LYS A 150 7.54 -9.58 8.88
CA LYS A 150 6.59 -9.70 9.99
C LYS A 150 6.05 -8.31 10.32
N VAL A 151 4.90 -7.97 9.75
CA VAL A 151 4.11 -6.82 10.24
C VAL A 151 3.04 -7.43 11.14
N GLU A 152 3.06 -7.11 12.43
CA GLU A 152 1.86 -7.34 13.24
C GLU A 152 0.80 -6.34 12.74
N PRO A 153 -0.34 -6.81 12.20
CA PRO A 153 -1.36 -5.90 11.71
C PRO A 153 -1.89 -5.07 12.88
N ASP A 154 -2.12 -3.77 12.63
CA ASP A 154 -2.86 -2.89 13.55
C ASP A 154 -4.31 -3.40 13.79
N LEU A 155 -4.73 -4.41 13.03
CA LEU A 155 -5.96 -5.17 13.14
C LEU A 155 -5.69 -6.49 13.88
N ASN A 156 -6.23 -6.63 15.08
CA ASN A 156 -6.31 -7.93 15.73
C ASN A 156 -7.41 -8.77 15.05
N LEU A 157 -7.01 -9.76 14.25
CA LEU A 157 -7.93 -10.62 13.50
C LEU A 157 -8.93 -11.37 14.40
N ALA A 158 -8.60 -11.57 15.68
CA ALA A 158 -9.50 -12.19 16.64
C ALA A 158 -10.71 -11.31 17.01
N ASP A 159 -10.66 -10.01 16.72
CA ASP A 159 -11.73 -9.07 17.04
C ASP A 159 -12.71 -8.87 15.85
N LEU A 160 -12.49 -9.55 14.72
CA LEU A 160 -13.40 -9.51 13.58
C LEU A 160 -14.69 -10.31 13.86
N PRO A 161 -15.83 -9.88 13.30
CA PRO A 161 -17.08 -10.60 13.50
C PRO A 161 -17.02 -12.00 12.88
N GLU A 162 -17.51 -13.00 13.62
CA GLU A 162 -17.72 -14.34 13.06
C GLU A 162 -18.80 -14.29 11.98
N SER A 163 -18.59 -15.05 10.90
CA SER A 163 -19.58 -15.17 9.83
C SER A 163 -20.86 -15.84 10.36
N PRO A 164 -22.05 -15.24 10.16
CA PRO A 164 -23.34 -15.84 10.53
C PRO A 164 -23.68 -17.18 9.86
N GLY A 165 -22.89 -17.63 8.88
CA GLY A 165 -23.12 -18.86 8.13
C GLY A 165 -24.17 -18.68 7.04
N PHE A 166 -23.76 -18.17 5.89
CA PHE A 166 -24.64 -17.93 4.74
C PHE A 166 -24.71 -19.15 3.80
N GLU A 167 -25.87 -19.33 3.16
CA GLU A 167 -26.05 -20.37 2.13
C GLU A 167 -25.55 -19.93 0.74
N THR A 168 -25.61 -18.63 0.45
CA THR A 168 -25.23 -18.05 -0.85
C THR A 168 -24.04 -17.11 -0.69
N GLY A 169 -23.19 -17.07 -1.72
CA GLY A 169 -22.09 -16.11 -1.75
C GLY A 169 -22.55 -14.65 -1.95
N ASP A 170 -23.71 -14.41 -2.58
CA ASP A 170 -24.26 -13.05 -2.74
C ASP A 170 -24.59 -12.41 -1.38
N ASP A 171 -25.24 -13.16 -0.49
CA ASP A 171 -25.59 -12.67 0.83
C ASP A 171 -24.35 -12.51 1.71
N HIS A 172 -23.39 -13.44 1.59
CA HIS A 172 -22.10 -13.31 2.26
C HIS A 172 -21.32 -12.08 1.80
N LEU A 173 -21.25 -11.81 0.48
CA LEU A 173 -20.57 -10.65 -0.08
C LEU A 173 -21.15 -9.34 0.46
N ARG A 174 -22.49 -9.23 0.48
CA ARG A 174 -23.18 -8.05 1.01
C ARG A 174 -22.87 -7.85 2.48
N TRP A 175 -22.93 -8.91 3.28
CA TRP A 175 -22.59 -8.86 4.70
C TRP A 175 -21.13 -8.46 4.92
N SER A 176 -20.18 -9.08 4.20
CA SER A 176 -18.76 -8.73 4.30
C SER A 176 -18.51 -7.25 3.98
N ALA A 177 -19.18 -6.72 2.95
CA ALA A 177 -19.09 -5.29 2.60
C ALA A 177 -19.69 -4.38 3.68
N ASP A 178 -20.84 -4.75 4.25
CA ASP A 178 -21.53 -3.97 5.29
C ASP A 178 -20.80 -4.00 6.65
N GLU A 179 -20.11 -5.09 6.98
CA GLU A 179 -19.23 -5.15 8.16
C GLU A 179 -17.94 -4.37 7.93
N ALA A 180 -17.30 -4.55 6.78
CA ALA A 180 -16.05 -3.86 6.45
C ALA A 180 -16.21 -2.34 6.43
N ILE A 181 -17.31 -1.81 5.89
CA ILE A 181 -17.50 -0.36 5.76
C ILE A 181 -17.65 0.36 7.10
N LYS A 182 -17.91 -0.36 8.21
CA LYS A 182 -17.93 0.23 9.56
C LYS A 182 -16.56 0.79 9.95
N TYR A 183 -15.49 0.16 9.47
CA TYR A 183 -14.11 0.57 9.73
C TYR A 183 -13.66 1.75 8.86
N TYR A 184 -14.47 2.18 7.87
CA TYR A 184 -14.07 3.21 6.92
C TYR A 184 -13.76 4.56 7.60
N ASP A 185 -14.53 4.95 8.61
CA ASP A 185 -14.33 6.24 9.30
C ASP A 185 -13.12 6.20 10.24
N GLU A 186 -12.69 5.00 10.66
CA GLU A 186 -11.43 4.77 11.39
C GLU A 186 -10.24 4.82 10.44
N ASP A 187 -10.35 4.04 9.35
CA ASP A 187 -9.38 3.97 8.26
C ASP A 187 -10.02 3.29 7.02
N PRO A 188 -10.15 3.99 5.88
CA PRO A 188 -10.65 3.41 4.62
C PRO A 188 -9.87 2.17 4.16
N ASP A 189 -8.59 2.08 4.50
CA ASP A 189 -7.73 0.96 4.13
C ASP A 189 -7.93 -0.24 5.04
N LEU A 190 -8.23 0.03 6.32
CA LEU A 190 -8.69 -0.99 7.25
C LEU A 190 -10.01 -1.61 6.76
N ALA A 191 -10.94 -0.80 6.24
CA ALA A 191 -12.16 -1.32 5.63
C ALA A 191 -11.85 -2.28 4.46
N ALA A 192 -10.89 -1.96 3.60
CA ALA A 192 -10.48 -2.85 2.51
C ALA A 192 -9.86 -4.16 3.02
N VAL A 193 -9.00 -4.09 4.04
CA VAL A 193 -8.39 -5.28 4.68
C VAL A 193 -9.46 -6.15 5.35
N VAL A 194 -10.34 -5.55 6.14
CA VAL A 194 -11.46 -6.27 6.79
C VAL A 194 -12.33 -6.95 5.75
N PHE A 195 -12.67 -6.26 4.65
CA PHE A 195 -13.43 -6.87 3.56
C PHE A 195 -12.74 -8.10 2.99
N VAL A 196 -11.44 -8.01 2.69
CA VAL A 196 -10.63 -9.12 2.17
C VAL A 196 -10.58 -10.30 3.16
N GLU A 197 -10.49 -10.04 4.46
CA GLU A 197 -10.51 -11.11 5.47
C GLU A 197 -11.89 -11.78 5.58
N LEU A 198 -12.97 -11.00 5.54
CA LEU A 198 -14.33 -11.52 5.65
C LEU A 198 -14.73 -12.35 4.43
N VAL A 199 -14.42 -11.91 3.20
CA VAL A 199 -14.82 -12.66 1.99
C VAL A 199 -14.14 -14.03 1.87
N LYS A 200 -13.04 -14.29 2.59
CA LYS A 200 -12.39 -15.62 2.65
C LYS A 200 -13.23 -16.66 3.39
N LEU A 201 -14.16 -16.22 4.25
CA LEU A 201 -14.91 -17.10 5.15
C LEU A 201 -15.98 -17.94 4.44
N HIS A 202 -16.26 -17.66 3.16
CA HIS A 202 -17.23 -18.42 2.37
C HIS A 202 -16.63 -18.87 1.04
N LYS A 203 -16.88 -20.14 0.66
CA LYS A 203 -16.32 -20.77 -0.54
C LYS A 203 -16.60 -20.01 -1.84
N ASP A 204 -17.78 -19.41 -1.97
CA ASP A 204 -18.23 -18.76 -3.21
C ASP A 204 -17.67 -17.34 -3.34
N THR A 205 -17.22 -16.72 -2.24
CA THR A 205 -16.62 -15.37 -2.24
C THR A 205 -15.11 -15.40 -2.03
N ALA A 206 -14.53 -16.52 -1.58
CA ALA A 206 -13.12 -16.63 -1.23
C ALA A 206 -12.17 -16.30 -2.40
N TRP A 207 -12.62 -16.52 -3.64
CA TRP A 207 -11.85 -16.15 -4.83
C TRP A 207 -11.61 -14.64 -4.92
N ILE A 208 -12.49 -13.79 -4.37
CA ILE A 208 -12.32 -12.33 -4.35
C ILE A 208 -11.04 -11.95 -3.61
N ALA A 209 -10.72 -12.61 -2.50
CA ALA A 209 -9.52 -12.30 -1.73
C ALA A 209 -8.21 -12.60 -2.49
N THR A 210 -8.27 -13.45 -3.52
CA THR A 210 -7.09 -13.89 -4.28
C THR A 210 -7.09 -13.41 -5.72
N HIS A 211 -8.19 -12.78 -6.18
CA HIS A 211 -8.30 -12.31 -7.56
C HIS A 211 -7.41 -11.08 -7.79
N GLU A 212 -6.65 -11.11 -8.90
CA GLU A 212 -5.68 -10.06 -9.26
C GLU A 212 -6.28 -8.65 -9.37
N TRP A 213 -7.57 -8.55 -9.68
CA TRP A 213 -8.26 -7.26 -9.89
C TRP A 213 -8.85 -6.68 -8.61
N THR A 214 -8.90 -7.45 -7.51
CA THR A 214 -9.56 -7.02 -6.27
C THR A 214 -8.93 -5.75 -5.71
N ALA A 215 -7.60 -5.70 -5.65
CA ALA A 215 -6.89 -4.49 -5.20
C ALA A 215 -7.20 -3.27 -6.09
N ALA A 216 -7.24 -3.45 -7.41
CA ALA A 216 -7.55 -2.37 -8.35
C ALA A 216 -9.01 -1.88 -8.23
N ILE A 217 -9.97 -2.78 -7.99
CA ILE A 217 -11.38 -2.44 -7.79
C ILE A 217 -11.57 -1.67 -6.49
N LEU A 218 -11.00 -2.15 -5.38
CA LEU A 218 -11.09 -1.49 -4.08
C LEU A 218 -10.38 -0.12 -4.08
N ALA A 219 -9.22 -0.01 -4.74
CA ALA A 219 -8.50 1.27 -4.87
C ALA A 219 -9.31 2.33 -5.64
N ARG A 220 -10.13 1.93 -6.63
CA ARG A 220 -11.03 2.88 -7.34
C ARG A 220 -12.16 3.39 -6.45
N GLY A 221 -12.61 2.57 -5.49
CA GLY A 221 -13.64 2.94 -4.51
C GLY A 221 -13.15 3.87 -3.40
N TYR A 222 -11.85 4.10 -3.28
CA TYR A 222 -11.25 4.86 -2.17
C TYR A 222 -11.69 6.32 -2.05
N ALA A 223 -12.29 6.89 -3.10
CA ALA A 223 -12.67 8.30 -3.15
C ALA A 223 -13.72 8.71 -2.10
N SER A 224 -14.59 7.78 -1.69
CA SER A 224 -15.61 8.04 -0.67
C SER A 224 -16.11 6.75 -0.01
N LYS A 225 -16.73 6.85 1.16
CA LYS A 225 -17.37 5.71 1.86
C LYS A 225 -18.40 5.01 0.98
N THR A 226 -19.15 5.79 0.20
CA THR A 226 -20.15 5.28 -0.74
C THR A 226 -19.49 4.55 -1.92
N ASP A 227 -18.43 5.12 -2.50
CA ASP A 227 -17.72 4.50 -3.62
C ASP A 227 -17.01 3.20 -3.18
N MET A 228 -16.49 3.17 -1.95
CA MET A 228 -15.86 1.99 -1.36
C MET A 228 -16.89 0.87 -1.15
N LEU A 229 -18.06 1.20 -0.61
CA LEU A 229 -19.14 0.23 -0.44
C LEU A 229 -19.65 -0.31 -1.78
N HIS A 230 -19.78 0.55 -2.80
CA HIS A 230 -20.13 0.10 -4.15
C HIS A 230 -19.06 -0.80 -4.77
N ALA A 231 -17.78 -0.49 -4.58
CA ALA A 231 -16.68 -1.33 -5.05
C ALA A 231 -16.71 -2.73 -4.39
N MET A 232 -16.94 -2.78 -3.07
CA MET A 232 -17.05 -4.04 -2.32
C MET A 232 -18.25 -4.88 -2.74
N LYS A 233 -19.39 -4.26 -3.06
CA LYS A 233 -20.62 -4.97 -3.50
C LYS A 233 -20.64 -5.30 -5.00
N GLY A 234 -19.66 -4.81 -5.76
CA GLY A 234 -19.65 -4.89 -7.23
C GLY A 234 -19.04 -6.18 -7.81
N PHE A 235 -18.61 -7.12 -6.97
CA PHE A 235 -18.08 -8.40 -7.44
C PHE A 235 -19.22 -9.34 -7.86
N ASN A 236 -19.06 -10.00 -9.01
CA ASN A 236 -20.01 -11.01 -9.49
C ASN A 236 -19.68 -12.36 -8.87
N ILE A 237 -20.57 -12.88 -8.03
CA ILE A 237 -20.45 -14.19 -7.38
C ILE A 237 -21.03 -15.30 -8.26
#